data_AF-A0A9W8D1C2-F1
#
_entry.id   AF-A0A9W8D1C2-F1
#
_cell.length_a   1.000
_cell.length_b   1.000
_cell.length_c   1.000
_cell.angle_alpha   90.00
_cell.angle_beta   90.00
_cell.angle_gamma   90.00
#
_symmetry.space_group_name_H-M   'P 1'
#
loop_
_entity.id
_entity.type
_entity.pdbx_description
1 polymer ?
#
loop_
_entity_poly.entity_id
_entity_poly.type
_entity_poly.pdbx_seq_one_letter_code
_entity_poly.pdbx_strand_id
1 'polypeptide(L)'
;MYGSQSITPHDYQSLGTYLAASAPSCGYPYATLDISRITAVQLMDTRVECGTCLRIETSQANYIIDGLAVGLPEIAMATHFAATTSRFDPLPTTSIQTTMNKRDDEVRYVYVLAVDTGGRGLDLAQVSFTALFGQSLSPMDASWFPVNA
;
A
#
# COMPACT_ATOMS: atom_id res chain seq x y z
N MET A 1 -17.73 -0.41 -1.57
CA MET A 1 -16.28 -0.45 -1.33
C MET A 1 -15.41 -0.98 -2.50
N TYR A 2 -15.62 -0.51 -3.73
CA TYR A 2 -14.73 -0.78 -4.87
C TYR A 2 -14.63 0.49 -5.72
N GLY A 3 -13.59 0.65 -6.52
CA GLY A 3 -13.43 1.85 -7.34
C GLY A 3 -12.15 1.86 -8.17
N SER A 4 -12.04 2.88 -9.02
CA SER A 4 -10.85 3.17 -9.84
C SER A 4 -10.72 4.67 -9.99
N GLN A 5 -9.74 5.29 -9.34
CA GLN A 5 -9.52 6.74 -9.31
C GLN A 5 -8.05 7.06 -8.99
N SER A 6 -7.70 8.34 -9.09
CA SER A 6 -6.45 8.87 -8.56
C SER A 6 -6.50 8.90 -7.02
N ILE A 7 -5.61 8.14 -6.38
CA ILE A 7 -5.52 7.98 -4.92
C ILE A 7 -4.31 8.75 -4.37
N THR A 8 -4.34 9.06 -3.08
CA THR A 8 -3.33 9.91 -2.41
C THR A 8 -2.60 9.17 -1.29
N PRO A 9 -1.34 9.52 -0.99
CA PRO A 9 -0.66 9.05 0.20
C PRO A 9 -1.10 9.86 1.44
N HIS A 10 -1.13 9.21 2.59
CA HIS A 10 -1.27 9.84 3.90
C HIS A 10 -0.21 9.33 4.87
N ASP A 11 0.44 10.26 5.58
CA ASP A 11 1.52 9.97 6.52
C ASP A 11 0.97 9.59 7.91
N TYR A 12 0.39 8.40 8.01
CA TYR A 12 -0.07 7.86 9.30
C TYR A 12 1.11 7.61 10.26
N GLN A 13 2.34 7.44 9.76
CA GLN A 13 3.53 7.18 10.57
C GLN A 13 3.91 8.39 11.42
N SER A 14 3.67 9.60 10.92
CA SER A 14 3.94 10.85 11.65
C SER A 14 2.91 11.22 12.71
N LEU A 15 1.88 10.39 12.95
CA LEU A 15 0.87 10.65 13.97
C LEU A 15 1.46 10.70 15.39
N GLY A 16 2.58 10.02 15.68
CA GLY A 16 3.29 10.12 16.95
C GLY A 16 2.37 9.93 18.17
N THR A 17 2.31 10.92 19.06
CA THR A 17 1.44 10.87 20.26
C THR A 17 -0.06 10.89 19.93
N TYR A 18 -0.47 11.30 18.74
CA TYR A 18 -1.88 11.30 18.32
C TYR A 18 -2.42 9.89 18.10
N LEU A 19 -1.56 8.88 17.94
CA LEU A 19 -1.98 7.47 17.84
C LEU A 19 -2.86 7.01 19.03
N ALA A 20 -2.69 7.63 20.20
CA ALA A 20 -3.48 7.36 21.40
C ALA A 20 -4.62 8.35 21.64
N ALA A 21 -4.61 9.51 20.96
CA ALA A 21 -5.53 10.62 21.20
C ALA A 21 -6.62 10.75 20.13
N SER A 22 -6.41 10.20 18.94
CA SER A 22 -7.41 10.15 17.87
C SER A 22 -7.59 8.71 17.38
N ALA A 23 -8.84 8.33 17.17
CA ALA A 23 -9.19 7.14 16.42
C ALA A 23 -9.61 7.57 15.01
N PRO A 24 -9.37 6.74 13.98
CA PRO A 24 -9.98 6.93 12.69
C PRO A 24 -11.51 6.74 12.81
N SER A 25 -12.25 7.05 11.76
CA SER A 25 -13.71 7.03 11.76
C SER A 25 -14.34 5.68 12.11
N CYS A 26 -13.62 4.57 11.91
CA CYS A 26 -14.06 3.24 12.35
C CYS A 26 -13.86 2.95 13.84
N GLY A 27 -13.25 3.87 14.60
CA GLY A 27 -13.08 3.76 16.06
C GLY A 27 -11.96 2.83 16.53
N TYR A 28 -11.20 2.21 15.62
CA TYR A 28 -10.04 1.38 15.98
C TYR A 28 -8.89 2.26 16.49
N PRO A 29 -8.39 2.11 17.73
CA PRO A 29 -7.23 2.88 18.17
C PRO A 29 -6.05 2.64 17.23
N TYR A 30 -5.40 3.69 16.71
CA TYR A 30 -4.28 3.50 15.78
C TYR A 30 -3.16 2.65 16.37
N ALA A 31 -2.97 2.69 17.69
CA ALA A 31 -2.02 1.81 18.40
C ALA A 31 -2.29 0.30 18.26
N THR A 32 -3.49 -0.09 17.81
CA THR A 32 -3.87 -1.50 17.57
C THR A 32 -3.79 -1.91 16.10
N LEU A 33 -3.54 -0.94 15.21
CA LEU A 33 -3.51 -1.13 13.76
C LEU A 33 -2.07 -1.21 13.26
N ASP A 34 -1.85 -1.97 12.18
CA ASP A 34 -0.65 -1.82 11.37
C ASP A 34 -0.80 -0.56 10.49
N ILE A 35 -0.35 0.58 11.01
CA ILE A 35 -0.46 1.88 10.33
C ILE A 35 0.30 1.95 8.99
N SER A 36 1.14 0.96 8.66
CA SER A 36 1.75 0.85 7.34
C SER A 36 0.82 0.26 6.28
N ARG A 37 -0.31 -0.35 6.69
CA ARG A 37 -1.24 -1.12 5.85
C ARG A 37 -2.70 -0.72 6.07
N ILE A 38 -2.94 0.58 6.23
CA ILE A 38 -4.29 1.14 6.37
C ILE A 38 -4.59 2.16 5.27
N THR A 39 -5.87 2.46 5.09
CA THR A 39 -6.34 3.52 4.19
C THR A 39 -7.59 4.20 4.74
N ALA A 40 -7.77 5.48 4.40
CA ALA A 40 -9.10 6.09 4.39
C ALA A 40 -9.78 5.83 3.05
N VAL A 41 -11.11 5.74 3.05
CA VAL A 41 -11.91 5.53 1.84
C VAL A 41 -12.92 6.66 1.69
N GLN A 42 -12.99 7.26 0.49
CA GLN A 42 -13.91 8.35 0.22
C GLN A 42 -15.36 7.88 0.33
N LEU A 43 -16.17 8.61 1.11
CA LEU A 43 -17.61 8.34 1.30
C LEU A 43 -17.91 6.92 1.83
N MET A 44 -16.99 6.34 2.59
CA MET A 44 -17.18 5.04 3.23
C MET A 44 -18.38 5.03 4.18
N ASP A 45 -19.21 3.97 4.12
CA ASP A 45 -20.23 3.71 5.14
C ASP A 45 -19.59 3.03 6.34
N THR A 46 -19.25 3.82 7.36
CA THR A 46 -18.57 3.35 8.58
C THR A 46 -19.36 2.32 9.39
N ARG A 47 -20.65 2.09 9.09
CA ARG A 47 -21.46 1.08 9.78
C ARG A 47 -21.24 -0.33 9.26
N VAL A 48 -20.83 -0.47 8.00
CA VAL A 48 -20.77 -1.76 7.31
C VAL A 48 -19.46 -2.00 6.55
N GLU A 49 -18.71 -0.95 6.22
CA GLU A 49 -17.48 -1.06 5.42
C GLU A 49 -16.21 -1.01 6.28
N CYS A 50 -16.30 -0.64 7.56
CA CYS A 50 -15.17 -0.62 8.48
C CYS A 50 -14.50 -1.99 8.63
N GLY A 51 -13.17 -2.02 8.57
CA GLY A 51 -12.39 -3.24 8.71
C GLY A 51 -12.37 -4.12 7.46
N THR A 52 -12.89 -3.64 6.33
CA THR A 52 -12.79 -4.38 5.07
C THR A 52 -11.35 -4.35 4.57
N CYS A 53 -10.82 -5.53 4.21
CA CYS A 53 -9.55 -5.64 3.50
C CYS A 53 -9.75 -5.32 2.02
N LEU A 54 -8.93 -4.43 1.49
CA LEU A 54 -8.92 -4.03 0.09
C LEU A 54 -7.66 -4.55 -0.58
N ARG A 55 -7.81 -5.11 -1.77
CA ARG A 55 -6.70 -5.25 -2.73
C ARG A 55 -6.71 -4.01 -3.61
N ILE A 56 -5.60 -3.28 -3.60
CA ILE A 56 -5.38 -2.10 -4.43
C ILE A 56 -4.39 -2.49 -5.52
N GLU A 57 -4.70 -2.16 -6.75
CA GLU A 57 -3.93 -2.54 -7.93
C GLU A 57 -3.61 -1.33 -8.80
N THR A 58 -2.48 -1.38 -9.50
CA THR A 58 -2.13 -0.42 -10.54
C THR A 58 -1.40 -1.10 -11.70
N SER A 59 -1.44 -0.45 -12.87
CA SER A 59 -0.73 -0.93 -14.05
C SER A 59 0.77 -0.64 -13.94
N GLN A 60 1.59 -1.45 -14.63
CA GLN A 60 3.04 -1.23 -14.66
C GLN A 60 3.43 0.18 -15.17
N ALA A 61 2.62 0.77 -16.07
CA ALA A 61 2.87 2.11 -16.61
C ALA A 61 2.82 3.22 -15.53
N ASN A 62 2.14 2.96 -14.41
CA ASN A 62 1.99 3.91 -13.30
C ASN A 62 3.06 3.74 -12.22
N TYR A 63 4.02 2.82 -12.39
CA TYR A 63 5.07 2.57 -11.40
C TYR A 63 6.41 3.11 -11.88
N ILE A 64 7.13 3.82 -10.99
CA ILE A 64 8.50 4.27 -11.27
C ILE A 64 9.46 3.10 -11.05
N ILE A 65 9.89 2.47 -12.15
CA ILE A 65 10.77 1.28 -12.15
C ILE A 65 12.22 1.60 -11.79
N ASP A 66 12.61 2.88 -11.84
CA ASP A 66 13.99 3.27 -11.63
C ASP A 66 14.04 4.58 -10.83
N GLY A 67 14.04 4.46 -9.50
CA GLY A 67 14.24 5.59 -8.59
C GLY A 67 15.53 6.36 -8.88
N LEU A 68 16.52 5.70 -9.48
CA LEU A 68 17.79 6.30 -9.90
C LEU A 68 17.61 7.32 -11.04
N ALA A 69 16.67 7.08 -11.96
CA ALA A 69 16.40 7.99 -13.08
C ALA A 69 15.64 9.26 -12.67
N VAL A 70 14.99 9.25 -11.50
CA VAL A 70 14.20 10.38 -10.96
C VAL A 70 14.79 10.99 -9.68
N GLY A 71 16.03 10.62 -9.31
CA GLY A 71 16.72 11.19 -8.15
C GLY A 71 16.15 10.80 -6.79
N LEU A 72 15.41 9.68 -6.71
CA LEU A 72 14.89 9.13 -5.46
C LEU A 72 15.90 8.12 -4.87
N PRO A 73 16.14 8.14 -3.54
CA PRO A 73 17.10 7.23 -2.91
C PRO A 73 16.68 5.76 -3.11
N GLU A 74 17.66 4.88 -3.32
CA GLU A 74 17.51 3.44 -3.64
C GLU A 74 16.59 2.64 -2.69
N ILE A 75 16.23 3.21 -1.54
CA ILE A 75 15.45 2.57 -0.47
C ILE A 75 13.96 2.42 -0.83
N ALA A 76 13.46 3.07 -1.90
CA ALA A 76 12.04 2.97 -2.30
C ALA A 76 11.70 1.71 -3.14
N MET A 77 12.69 0.92 -3.56
CA MET A 77 12.51 -0.19 -4.50
C MET A 77 12.36 -1.54 -3.80
N ALA A 78 11.39 -1.66 -2.90
CA ALA A 78 11.01 -2.97 -2.39
C ALA A 78 10.22 -3.72 -3.48
N THR A 79 10.93 -4.43 -4.37
CA THR A 79 10.34 -5.54 -5.16
C THR A 79 9.79 -6.66 -4.27
N HIS A 80 10.01 -6.56 -2.95
CA HIS A 80 9.56 -7.50 -1.94
C HIS A 80 9.06 -6.72 -0.70
N PHE A 81 7.96 -5.96 -0.83
CA PHE A 81 7.11 -5.77 0.36
C PHE A 81 6.37 -7.10 0.57
N ALA A 82 7.11 -8.08 1.09
CA ALA A 82 6.59 -9.37 1.44
C ALA A 82 5.46 -9.13 2.44
N ALA A 83 4.23 -9.32 1.99
CA ALA A 83 3.16 -9.68 2.89
C ALA A 83 3.68 -10.81 3.77
N THR A 84 3.58 -10.60 5.06
CA THR A 84 4.08 -11.46 6.12
C THR A 84 3.82 -12.93 5.82
N THR A 85 4.86 -13.66 5.42
CA THR A 85 4.96 -15.11 5.64
C THR A 85 6.38 -15.40 6.12
N SER A 86 6.45 -16.03 7.29
CA SER A 86 7.64 -16.26 8.08
C SER A 86 8.68 -17.16 7.41
N ARG A 87 9.96 -16.78 7.60
CA ARG A 87 11.22 -17.54 7.47
C ARG A 87 11.78 -17.80 6.07
N PHE A 88 12.98 -17.24 5.85
CA PHE A 88 13.97 -17.72 4.89
C PHE A 88 15.26 -18.03 5.64
N ASP A 89 15.70 -19.29 5.62
CA ASP A 89 17.11 -19.63 5.77
C ASP A 89 17.67 -19.81 4.35
N PRO A 90 18.58 -18.95 3.86
CA PRO A 90 19.25 -19.16 2.58
C PRO A 90 20.45 -20.11 2.72
N LEU A 91 20.43 -21.22 1.96
CA LEU A 91 21.59 -22.06 1.63
C LEU A 91 22.41 -21.42 0.48
N PRO A 92 23.70 -21.79 0.31
CA PRO A 92 24.69 -20.91 -0.31
C PRO A 92 24.53 -20.76 -1.82
N THR A 93 24.87 -19.55 -2.24
CA THR A 93 24.76 -18.95 -3.56
C THR A 93 25.52 -19.73 -4.63
N THR A 94 24.83 -20.15 -5.69
CA THR A 94 25.45 -20.50 -6.97
C THR A 94 24.89 -19.59 -8.04
N SER A 95 25.76 -18.83 -8.70
CA SER A 95 25.42 -17.93 -9.80
C SER A 95 24.88 -18.73 -10.99
N ILE A 96 23.61 -18.55 -11.32
CA ILE A 96 23.08 -18.91 -12.63
C ILE A 96 22.45 -17.64 -13.22
N GLN A 97 22.98 -17.20 -14.36
CA GLN A 97 22.27 -16.34 -15.30
C GLN A 97 21.08 -17.14 -15.82
N THR A 98 19.97 -17.06 -15.09
CA THR A 98 18.69 -17.55 -15.58
C THR A 98 17.97 -16.32 -16.12
N THR A 99 17.72 -16.29 -17.42
CA THR A 99 16.66 -15.45 -18.00
C THR A 99 15.39 -15.77 -17.23
N MET A 100 15.09 -14.96 -16.21
CA MET A 100 13.81 -15.01 -15.54
C MET A 100 12.80 -14.57 -16.59
N ASN A 101 12.15 -15.54 -17.22
CA ASN A 101 10.93 -15.28 -17.97
C ASN A 101 9.93 -14.71 -16.97
N LYS A 102 9.86 -13.38 -16.94
CA LYS A 102 8.91 -12.55 -16.22
C LYS A 102 7.50 -13.00 -16.65
N ARG A 103 6.86 -13.87 -15.87
CA ARG A 103 5.45 -14.22 -16.06
C ARG A 103 4.62 -12.97 -15.74
N ASP A 104 3.90 -12.42 -16.72
CA ASP A 104 2.66 -11.64 -16.54
C ASP A 104 2.58 -10.52 -15.45
N ASP A 105 3.66 -9.78 -15.14
CA ASP A 105 3.59 -8.67 -14.17
C ASP A 105 3.02 -7.35 -14.75
N GLU A 106 1.87 -7.38 -15.43
CA GLU A 106 1.21 -6.15 -15.90
C GLU A 106 0.59 -5.34 -14.74
N VAL A 107 0.35 -5.98 -13.60
CA VAL A 107 -0.38 -5.41 -12.46
C VAL A 107 0.42 -5.57 -11.16
N ARG A 108 0.65 -4.46 -10.46
CA ARG A 108 1.17 -4.43 -9.08
C ARG A 108 0.03 -4.25 -8.10
N TYR A 109 0.13 -4.85 -6.92
CA TYR A 109 -0.91 -4.73 -5.91
C TYR A 109 -0.40 -4.70 -4.47
N VAL A 110 -1.20 -4.12 -3.58
CA VAL A 110 -1.03 -4.12 -2.12
C VAL A 110 -2.35 -4.47 -1.44
N TYR A 111 -2.27 -4.97 -0.21
CA TYR A 111 -3.45 -5.22 0.63
C TYR A 111 -3.45 -4.25 1.81
N VAL A 112 -4.58 -3.61 2.06
CA VAL A 112 -4.74 -2.68 3.18
C VAL A 112 -6.10 -2.82 3.86
N LEU A 113 -6.15 -2.40 5.12
CA LEU A 113 -7.37 -2.34 5.91
C LEU A 113 -8.02 -0.96 5.79
N ALA A 114 -9.29 -0.91 5.45
CA ALA A 114 -10.04 0.33 5.47
C ALA A 114 -10.50 0.66 6.89
N VAL A 115 -10.00 1.77 7.43
CA VAL A 115 -10.17 2.14 8.84
C VAL A 115 -10.73 3.54 9.03
N ASP A 116 -10.68 4.38 8.01
CA ASP A 116 -11.09 5.78 8.10
C ASP A 116 -11.92 6.22 6.88
N THR A 117 -12.62 7.34 7.01
CA THR A 117 -13.34 7.99 5.89
C THR A 117 -12.65 9.31 5.57
N GLY A 118 -12.37 9.54 4.28
CA GLY A 118 -11.60 10.71 3.87
C GLY A 118 -11.01 10.59 2.47
N GLY A 119 -10.25 11.61 2.08
CA GLY A 119 -9.50 11.61 0.83
C GLY A 119 -10.32 11.75 -0.45
N ARG A 120 -9.66 11.44 -1.57
CA ARG A 120 -10.23 11.33 -2.92
C ARG A 120 -9.97 9.92 -3.41
N GLY A 121 -11.02 9.11 -3.54
CA GLY A 121 -10.87 7.66 -3.71
C GLY A 121 -10.34 7.00 -2.43
N LEU A 122 -9.01 6.94 -2.29
CA LEU A 122 -8.30 6.37 -1.15
C LEU A 122 -7.21 7.32 -0.65
N ASP A 123 -7.06 7.43 0.67
CA ASP A 123 -5.87 7.98 1.32
C ASP A 123 -5.05 6.82 1.91
N LEU A 124 -4.11 6.31 1.12
CA LEU A 124 -3.33 5.12 1.43
C LEU A 124 -2.15 5.48 2.34
N ALA A 125 -1.81 4.60 3.29
CA ALA A 125 -0.61 4.79 4.08
C ALA A 125 0.63 5.01 3.20
N GLN A 126 1.42 6.05 3.50
CA GLN A 126 2.52 6.50 2.65
C GLN A 126 3.51 5.38 2.29
N VAL A 127 3.79 4.48 3.24
CA VAL A 127 4.64 3.30 3.00
C VAL A 127 4.02 2.34 1.97
N SER A 128 2.73 2.02 2.10
CA SER A 128 2.01 1.19 1.12
C SER A 128 1.89 1.88 -0.24
N PHE A 129 1.68 3.20 -0.26
CA PHE A 129 1.64 4.00 -1.49
C PHE A 129 3.00 3.98 -2.21
N THR A 130 4.08 4.17 -1.47
CA THR A 130 5.46 4.09 -2.00
C THR A 130 5.77 2.69 -2.52
N ALA A 131 5.34 1.64 -1.80
CA ALA A 131 5.51 0.26 -2.27
C ALA A 131 4.76 -0.02 -3.58
N LEU A 132 3.56 0.58 -3.75
CA LEU A 132 2.74 0.41 -4.95
C LEU A 132 3.27 1.19 -6.16
N PHE A 133 3.70 2.44 -5.97
CA PHE A 133 4.03 3.38 -7.06
C PHE A 133 5.52 3.75 -7.20
N GLY A 134 6.34 3.47 -6.19
CA GLY A 134 7.75 3.88 -6.14
C GLY A 134 7.94 5.37 -5.80
N GLN A 135 6.88 6.07 -5.41
CA GLN A 135 6.89 7.50 -5.06
C GLN A 135 5.79 7.81 -4.04
N SER A 136 5.86 8.96 -3.36
CA SER A 136 4.84 9.45 -2.42
C SER A 136 4.54 10.95 -2.52
N LEU A 137 4.90 11.56 -3.65
CA LEU A 137 4.88 13.00 -3.89
C LEU A 137 3.62 13.45 -4.64
N SER A 138 2.94 12.56 -5.35
CA SER A 138 1.81 12.94 -6.22
C SER A 138 0.74 11.86 -6.24
N PRO A 139 -0.55 12.23 -6.39
CA PRO A 139 -1.64 11.28 -6.57
C PRO A 139 -1.40 10.36 -7.77
N MET A 140 -1.84 9.11 -7.67
CA MET A 140 -1.63 8.08 -8.72
C MET A 140 -2.89 7.26 -8.96
N ASP A 141 -3.07 6.82 -10.20
CA ASP A 141 -4.23 6.02 -10.57
C ASP A 141 -4.12 4.57 -10.08
N ALA A 142 -5.15 4.12 -9.38
CA ALA A 142 -5.31 2.75 -8.94
C ALA A 142 -6.78 2.30 -8.97
N SER A 143 -6.94 0.99 -9.02
CA SER A 143 -8.21 0.30 -8.84
C SER A 143 -8.20 -0.46 -7.51
N TRP A 144 -9.35 -0.63 -6.87
CA TRP A 144 -9.45 -1.41 -5.66
C TRP A 144 -10.77 -2.17 -5.55
N PHE A 145 -10.71 -3.29 -4.85
CA PHE A 145 -11.86 -4.16 -4.59
C PHE A 145 -11.72 -4.83 -3.22
N PRO A 146 -12.85 -5.17 -2.57
CA PRO A 146 -12.83 -5.88 -1.31
C PRO A 146 -12.34 -7.30 -1.51
N VAL A 147 -11.58 -7.80 -0.55
CA VAL A 147 -11.11 -9.20 -0.50
C VAL A 147 -11.44 -9.79 0.86
N ASN A 148 -11.64 -11.10 0.89
CA ASN A 148 -11.80 -11.82 2.15
C ASN A 148 -10.45 -11.79 2.89
N ALA A 149 -10.48 -11.34 4.14
CA ALA A 149 -9.34 -11.28 5.04
C ALA A 149 -8.92 -12.68 5.53
#